data_AF-A0A0F9T4H4-F1
#
_entry.id   AF-A0A0F9T4H4-F1
#
_cell.length_a   1.000
_cell.length_b   1.000
_cell.length_c   1.000
_cell.angle_alpha   90.00
_cell.angle_beta   90.00
_cell.angle_gamma   90.00
#
_symmetry.space_group_name_H-M   'P 1'
#
loop_
_entity.id
_entity.type
_entity.pdbx_description
1 polymer ?
#
loop_
_entity_poly.entity_id
_entity_poly.type
_entity_poly.pdbx_seq_one_letter_code
_entity_poly.pdbx_strand_id
1 'polypeptide(L)'
;MQKTFSQAFIEHLEQSDLKVTEIAIRAGVSKDALYSLKYGKSQNMAVDDAIRVAAVFGKKVEEFLGLSEAQIRSTLAEKVARLSSREQAILEASLDAILSDIYDHQVAEARDAIEEEEPG
;
A
#
# COMPACT_ATOMS: atom_id res chain seq x y z
N MET A 1 -9.09 14.16 -12.30
CA MET A 1 -9.61 13.49 -11.08
C MET A 1 -8.75 12.28 -10.80
N GLN A 2 -8.41 12.02 -9.53
CA GLN A 2 -7.66 10.83 -9.14
C GLN A 2 -8.58 9.61 -9.24
N LYS A 3 -8.07 8.50 -9.77
CA LYS A 3 -8.82 7.26 -10.01
C LYS A 3 -9.24 6.64 -8.67
N THR A 4 -10.51 6.21 -8.54
CA THR A 4 -11.00 5.56 -7.31
C THR A 4 -10.55 4.10 -7.25
N PHE A 5 -10.58 3.51 -6.05
CA PHE A 5 -10.25 2.09 -5.92
C PHE A 5 -11.25 1.21 -6.67
N SER A 6 -12.54 1.57 -6.70
CA SER A 6 -13.56 0.88 -7.50
C SER A 6 -13.22 0.86 -8.99
N GLN A 7 -12.83 2.01 -9.55
CA GLN A 7 -12.41 2.11 -10.96
C GLN A 7 -11.18 1.24 -11.25
N ALA A 8 -10.17 1.31 -10.38
CA ALA A 8 -8.98 0.47 -10.50
C ALA A 8 -9.30 -1.02 -10.42
N PHE A 9 -10.16 -1.39 -9.48
CA PHE A 9 -10.59 -2.76 -9.29
C PHE A 9 -11.31 -3.32 -10.51
N ILE A 10 -12.23 -2.56 -11.11
CA ILE A 10 -12.96 -2.99 -12.31
C ILE A 10 -11.99 -3.15 -13.49
N GLU A 11 -11.10 -2.20 -13.72
CA GLU A 11 -10.12 -2.28 -14.81
C GLU A 11 -9.18 -3.49 -14.67
N HIS A 12 -8.62 -3.73 -13.49
CA HIS A 12 -7.76 -4.90 -13.25
C HIS A 12 -8.55 -6.20 -13.31
N LEU A 13 -9.82 -6.19 -12.89
CA LEU A 13 -10.70 -7.34 -13.00
C LEU A 13 -10.98 -7.69 -14.48
N GLU A 14 -11.24 -6.70 -15.33
CA GLU A 14 -11.46 -6.89 -16.77
C GLU A 14 -10.21 -7.33 -17.53
N GLN A 15 -9.02 -6.95 -17.06
CA GLN A 15 -7.73 -7.35 -17.62
C GLN A 15 -7.21 -8.69 -17.09
N SER A 16 -7.89 -9.28 -16.10
CA SER A 16 -7.52 -10.54 -15.48
C SER A 16 -8.57 -11.61 -15.72
N ASP A 17 -8.17 -12.88 -15.70
CA ASP A 17 -9.11 -14.00 -15.73
C ASP A 17 -9.67 -14.33 -14.33
N LEU A 18 -9.44 -13.47 -13.33
CA LEU A 18 -9.82 -13.72 -11.94
C LEU A 18 -11.29 -13.38 -11.69
N LYS A 19 -11.95 -14.22 -10.88
CA LYS A 19 -13.30 -13.93 -10.38
C LYS A 19 -13.22 -13.14 -9.08
N VAL A 20 -14.20 -12.28 -8.83
CA VAL A 20 -14.35 -11.52 -7.57
C VAL A 20 -14.25 -12.44 -6.34
N THR A 21 -14.86 -13.62 -6.42
CA THR A 21 -14.81 -14.61 -5.34
C THR A 21 -13.43 -15.17 -5.08
N GLU A 22 -12.62 -15.34 -6.13
CA GLU A 22 -11.24 -15.82 -6.03
C GLU A 22 -10.36 -14.74 -5.40
N ILE A 23 -10.51 -13.49 -5.84
CA ILE A 23 -9.76 -12.34 -5.29
C ILE A 23 -10.09 -12.16 -3.81
N ALA A 24 -11.36 -12.27 -3.42
CA ALA A 24 -11.77 -12.17 -2.02
C ALA A 24 -11.07 -13.20 -1.13
N ILE A 25 -10.97 -14.46 -1.61
CA ILE A 25 -10.32 -15.55 -0.88
C ILE A 25 -8.82 -15.29 -0.78
N ARG A 26 -8.15 -14.95 -1.88
CA ARG A 26 -6.70 -14.71 -1.90
C ARG A 26 -6.29 -13.50 -1.07
N ALA A 27 -7.08 -12.43 -1.09
CA ALA A 27 -6.82 -11.22 -0.31
C ALA A 27 -7.28 -11.35 1.16
N GLY A 28 -8.09 -12.35 1.50
CA GLY A 28 -8.68 -12.49 2.82
C GLY A 28 -9.65 -11.34 3.18
N VAL A 29 -10.43 -10.87 2.20
CA VAL A 29 -11.39 -9.77 2.35
C VAL A 29 -12.82 -10.23 2.08
N SER A 30 -13.80 -9.46 2.53
CA SER A 30 -15.22 -9.79 2.30
C SER A 30 -15.59 -9.74 0.82
N LYS A 31 -16.24 -10.80 0.33
CA LYS A 31 -16.81 -10.85 -1.03
C LYS A 31 -17.80 -9.71 -1.27
N ASP A 32 -18.59 -9.37 -0.26
CA ASP A 32 -19.61 -8.33 -0.37
C ASP A 32 -18.98 -6.94 -0.51
N ALA A 33 -17.82 -6.70 0.10
CA ALA A 33 -17.06 -5.47 -0.08
C ALA A 33 -16.56 -5.34 -1.53
N LEU A 34 -16.03 -6.42 -2.12
CA LEU A 34 -15.58 -6.41 -3.52
C LEU A 34 -16.74 -6.29 -4.51
N TYR A 35 -17.88 -6.95 -4.26
CA TYR A 35 -19.06 -6.75 -5.09
C TYR A 35 -19.63 -5.33 -4.97
N SER A 36 -19.57 -4.73 -3.78
CA SER A 36 -19.97 -3.34 -3.58
C SER A 36 -19.09 -2.39 -4.39
N LEU A 37 -17.80 -2.67 -4.53
CA LEU A 37 -16.91 -1.91 -5.41
C LEU A 37 -17.21 -2.15 -6.89
N LYS A 38 -17.41 -3.41 -7.29
CA LYS A 38 -17.71 -3.77 -8.68
C LYS A 38 -19.01 -3.13 -9.18
N TYR A 39 -20.05 -3.11 -8.36
CA TYR A 39 -21.35 -2.54 -8.71
C TYR A 39 -21.48 -1.04 -8.37
N GLY A 40 -20.39 -0.40 -7.92
CA GLY A 40 -20.38 1.03 -7.62
C GLY A 40 -21.15 1.46 -6.37
N LYS A 41 -21.58 0.52 -5.52
CA LYS A 41 -22.19 0.81 -4.20
C LYS A 41 -21.18 1.42 -3.22
N SER A 42 -19.91 1.09 -3.38
CA SER A 42 -18.79 1.77 -2.72
C SER A 42 -17.77 2.20 -3.76
N GLN A 43 -17.06 3.30 -3.48
CA GLN A 43 -15.98 3.81 -4.33
C GLN A 43 -14.59 3.43 -3.81
N ASN A 44 -14.48 3.17 -2.49
CA ASN A 44 -13.22 2.87 -1.80
C ASN A 44 -13.44 1.78 -0.74
N MET A 45 -12.34 1.23 -0.23
CA MET A 45 -12.33 0.30 0.92
C MET A 45 -11.28 0.75 1.94
N ALA A 46 -11.20 0.05 3.07
CA ALA A 46 -10.14 0.25 4.05
C ALA A 46 -8.75 0.07 3.41
N VAL A 47 -7.76 0.83 3.89
CA VAL A 47 -6.41 0.84 3.30
C VAL A 47 -5.77 -0.55 3.35
N ASP A 48 -5.88 -1.25 4.47
CA ASP A 48 -5.31 -2.60 4.62
C ASP A 48 -5.95 -3.61 3.66
N ASP A 49 -7.26 -3.51 3.44
CA ASP A 49 -7.97 -4.34 2.46
C ASP A 49 -7.51 -4.00 1.03
N ALA A 50 -7.33 -2.71 0.74
CA ALA A 50 -6.89 -2.23 -0.57
C ALA A 50 -5.48 -2.75 -0.90
N ILE A 51 -4.57 -2.73 0.07
CA ILE A 51 -3.22 -3.27 -0.05
C ILE A 51 -3.27 -4.77 -0.35
N ARG A 52 -4.06 -5.54 0.44
CA ARG A 52 -4.19 -6.99 0.24
C ARG A 52 -4.79 -7.35 -1.11
N VAL A 53 -5.79 -6.59 -1.56
CA VAL A 53 -6.41 -6.80 -2.88
C VAL A 53 -5.44 -6.45 -4.01
N ALA A 54 -4.70 -5.34 -3.92
CA ALA A 54 -3.68 -4.99 -4.90
C ALA A 54 -2.58 -6.06 -5.00
N ALA A 55 -2.17 -6.64 -3.86
CA ALA A 55 -1.17 -7.69 -3.80
C ALA A 55 -1.60 -8.96 -4.56
N VAL A 56 -2.90 -9.28 -4.65
CA VAL A 56 -3.41 -10.40 -5.47
C VAL A 56 -3.07 -10.22 -6.96
N PHE A 57 -2.98 -8.98 -7.43
CA PHE A 57 -2.57 -8.63 -8.78
C PHE A 57 -1.05 -8.42 -8.93
N GLY A 58 -0.28 -8.68 -7.87
CA GLY A 58 1.17 -8.48 -7.85
C GLY A 58 1.59 -7.00 -7.87
N LYS A 59 0.74 -6.09 -7.39
CA LYS A 59 0.97 -4.64 -7.41
C LYS A 59 0.94 -4.06 -6.00
N LYS A 60 1.68 -2.99 -5.77
CA LYS A 60 1.45 -2.09 -4.63
C LYS A 60 0.13 -1.33 -4.82
N VAL A 61 -0.47 -0.85 -3.75
CA VAL A 61 -1.78 -0.16 -3.81
C VAL A 61 -1.71 1.10 -4.68
N GLU A 62 -0.58 1.79 -4.68
CA GLU A 62 -0.37 3.00 -5.49
C GLU A 62 -0.25 2.67 -6.97
N GLU A 63 0.50 1.62 -7.32
CA GLU A 63 0.63 1.10 -8.68
C GLU A 63 -0.72 0.57 -9.20
N PHE A 64 -1.48 -0.07 -8.32
CA PHE A 64 -2.82 -0.54 -8.61
C PHE A 64 -3.76 0.60 -8.99
N LEU A 65 -3.66 1.73 -8.27
CA LEU A 65 -4.38 2.97 -8.57
C LEU A 65 -3.85 3.73 -9.78
N GLY A 66 -2.74 3.26 -10.40
CA GLY A 66 -2.11 3.92 -11.54
C GLY A 66 -1.36 5.21 -11.16
N LEU A 67 -0.96 5.34 -9.90
CA LEU A 67 -0.13 6.44 -9.45
C LEU A 67 1.33 6.12 -9.78
N SER A 68 1.96 6.97 -10.59
CA SER A 68 3.41 6.91 -10.79
C SER A 68 4.14 7.37 -9.54
N GLU A 69 5.35 6.86 -9.31
CA GLU A 69 6.20 7.35 -8.22
C GLU A 69 6.38 8.87 -8.26
N ALA A 70 6.50 9.45 -9.44
CA ALA A 70 6.61 10.89 -9.63
C ALA A 70 5.38 11.64 -9.10
N GLN A 71 4.18 11.12 -9.33
CA GLN A 71 2.94 11.70 -8.81
C GLN A 71 2.83 11.57 -7.29
N ILE A 72 3.28 10.45 -6.71
CA ILE A 72 3.29 10.24 -5.25
C ILE A 72 4.26 11.23 -4.59
N ARG A 73 5.49 11.34 -5.12
CA ARG A 73 6.50 12.29 -4.62
C ARG A 73 6.02 13.74 -4.76
N SER A 74 5.40 14.10 -5.89
CA SER A 74 4.81 15.44 -6.10
C SER A 74 3.72 15.73 -5.07
N THR A 75 2.81 14.78 -4.85
CA THR A 75 1.71 14.94 -3.89
C THR A 75 2.23 15.10 -2.46
N LEU A 76 3.24 14.32 -2.08
CA LEU A 76 3.88 14.45 -0.76
C LEU A 76 4.56 15.81 -0.62
N ALA A 77 5.35 16.23 -1.61
CA ALA A 77 6.01 17.53 -1.62
C ALA A 77 5.01 18.70 -1.51
N GLU A 78 3.88 18.64 -2.22
CA GLU A 78 2.81 19.62 -2.11
C GLU A 78 2.18 19.67 -0.71
N LYS A 79 1.99 18.52 -0.06
CA LYS A 79 1.47 18.47 1.31
C LYS A 79 2.46 19.07 2.29
N VAL A 80 3.74 18.74 2.19
CA VAL A 80 4.81 19.29 3.03
C VAL A 80 4.93 20.80 2.85
N ALA A 81 4.82 21.30 1.62
CA ALA A 81 4.87 22.74 1.32
C ALA A 81 3.72 23.54 1.97
N ARG A 82 2.61 22.90 2.34
CA ARG A 82 1.49 23.55 3.04
C ARG A 82 1.66 23.57 4.56
N LEU A 83 2.62 22.81 5.09
CA LEU A 83 2.90 22.78 6.52
C LEU A 83 3.74 24.00 6.93
N SER A 84 3.50 24.51 8.13
CA SER A 84 4.37 25.50 8.75
C SER A 84 5.75 24.90 9.07
N SER A 85 6.76 25.75 9.26
CA SER A 85 8.12 25.28 9.63
C SER A 85 8.14 24.41 10.89
N ARG A 86 7.23 24.67 11.85
CA ARG A 86 7.10 23.85 13.06
C ARG A 86 6.56 22.46 12.75
N GLU A 87 5.53 22.37 11.91
CA GLU A 87 4.93 21.10 11.53
C GLU A 87 5.87 20.26 10.65
N GLN A 88 6.66 20.92 9.78
CA GLN A 88 7.70 20.25 9.02
C GLN A 88 8.76 19.62 9.94
N ALA A 89 9.22 20.32 10.97
CA ALA A 89 10.18 19.78 11.93
C ALA A 89 9.64 18.56 12.70
N ILE A 90 8.34 18.55 13.04
CA ILE A 90 7.69 17.39 13.67
C ILE A 90 7.64 16.21 12.70
N LEU A 91 7.28 16.46 11.44
CA LEU A 91 7.23 15.43 10.41
C LEU A 91 8.61 14.85 10.14
N GLU A 92 9.64 15.68 10.03
CA GLU A 92 11.03 15.27 9.83
C GLU A 92 11.51 14.35 10.96
N ALA A 93 11.34 14.77 12.23
CA ALA A 93 11.70 13.95 13.37
C ALA A 93 10.94 12.61 13.41
N SER A 94 9.68 12.59 12.95
CA SER A 94 8.88 11.37 12.87
C SER A 94 9.38 10.43 11.77
N LEU A 95 9.77 10.99 10.62
CA LEU A 95 10.35 10.22 9.51
C LEU A 95 11.72 9.63 9.91
N ASP A 96 12.57 10.42 10.56
CA ASP A 96 13.87 9.96 11.05
C ASP A 96 13.71 8.81 12.05
N ALA A 97 12.74 8.90 12.97
CA ALA A 97 12.46 7.84 13.92
C ALA A 97 12.01 6.54 13.23
N ILE A 98 11.10 6.64 12.25
CA ILE A 98 10.63 5.47 11.47
C ILE A 98 11.80 4.84 10.69
N LEU A 99 12.65 5.65 10.07
CA LEU A 99 13.78 5.16 9.28
C LEU A 99 14.86 4.50 10.17
N SER A 100 15.09 5.03 11.37
CA SER A 100 15.99 4.42 12.35
C SER A 100 15.47 3.07 12.83
N ASP A 101 14.17 2.96 13.14
CA ASP A 101 13.55 1.71 13.61
C ASP A 101 13.64 0.60 12.55
N ILE A 102 13.39 0.95 11.29
CA ILE A 102 13.54 0.02 10.16
C ILE A 102 14.99 -0.43 10.00
N TYR A 103 15.95 0.47 10.17
CA TYR A 103 17.37 0.13 10.09
C TYR A 103 17.79 -0.79 11.24
N ASP A 104 17.36 -0.50 12.46
CA ASP A 104 17.66 -1.31 13.63
C ASP A 104 17.08 -2.73 13.52
N HIS A 105 15.86 -2.87 12.99
CA HIS A 105 15.27 -4.18 12.70
C HIS A 105 16.02 -4.95 11.61
N GLN A 106 16.41 -4.32 10.51
CA GLN A 106 17.21 -4.99 9.47
C GLN A 106 18.59 -5.44 9.97
N VAL A 107 19.21 -4.66 10.86
CA VAL A 107 20.50 -5.02 11.47
C VAL A 107 20.33 -6.18 12.46
N ALA A 108 19.24 -6.24 13.22
CA ALA A 108 18.94 -7.36 14.11
C ALA A 108 18.72 -8.66 13.31
N GLU A 109 17.87 -8.63 12.28
CA GLU A 109 17.63 -9.78 11.40
C GLU A 109 18.91 -10.27 10.71
N ALA A 110 19.78 -9.34 10.27
CA ALA A 110 21.06 -9.69 9.67
C ALA A 110 22.06 -10.29 10.68
N ARG A 111 22.02 -9.90 11.96
CA ARG A 111 22.85 -10.51 13.00
C ARG A 111 22.38 -11.91 13.36
N ASP A 112 21.08 -12.10 13.55
CA ASP A 112 20.49 -13.40 13.87
C ASP A 112 20.74 -14.42 12.74
N ALA A 113 20.69 -13.98 11.47
CA ALA A 113 21.00 -14.82 10.32
C ALA A 113 22.48 -15.24 10.22
N ILE A 114 23.41 -14.47 10.79
CA ILE A 114 24.85 -14.80 10.83
C ILE A 114 25.14 -15.76 11.99
N GLU A 115 24.43 -15.65 13.11
CA GLU A 115 24.61 -16.53 14.28
C GLU A 115 24.05 -17.96 14.06
N GLU A 116 23.07 -18.14 13.17
CA GLU A 116 22.55 -19.47 12.81
C GLU A 116 23.42 -20.26 11.79
N GLU A 117 24.41 -19.64 11.15
CA GLU A 117 25.31 -20.28 10.17
C GLU A 117 26.68 -20.72 10.71
N GLU A 118 26.94 -20.61 12.02
CA GLU A 118 28.15 -21.18 12.65
C GLU A 118 27.85 -22.59 13.22
N PRO A 119 28.20 -23.69 12.53
CA PRO A 119 28.12 -25.02 13.13
C PRO A 119 29.26 -25.17 14.15
N GLY A 120 28.88 -25.30 15.42
CA GLY A 120 29.76 -25.82 16.47
C GLY A 120 30.19 -27.27 16.23
#